data_AF-A0A6A6LHQ6-F1
#
_entry.id   AF-A0A6A6LHQ6-F1
#
_cell.length_a   1.000
_cell.length_b   1.000
_cell.length_c   1.000
_cell.angle_alpha   90.00
_cell.angle_beta   90.00
_cell.angle_gamma   90.00
#
_symmetry.space_group_name_H-M   'P 1'
#
loop_
_entity.id
_entity.type
_entity.pdbx_description
1 polymer ?
#
loop_
_entity_poly.entity_id
_entity_poly.type
_entity_poly.pdbx_seq_one_letter_code
_entity_poly.pdbx_strand_id
1 'polypeptide(L)'
;MDENAAHADRFLTEEEQMYIHDDYTKQNDGEWQTVSYHKRSRKHSKLPPPENSSGSHCNGITATSPDVFRSIEQYSEDRRQKILEAQRASALLVNIPSQGTDRRSIPMTTETAMPKLLAESSYETQQDIQLIRFADYFGRAFASVSSAQFPWLKTFREASVSKFVDIPLSHISEDVYKIAVDWLGQRSHEALGSFVLWSLDSIFDDLASHQAAAKGSKKVSQQLPSKSQVAIFVILAMALRRKPDVLINLLPIIRENPKYQGQDKLPVTVWMIAQASLGDLVVGLYMWTHVLLPILSGKSSSNPQYRDLILQLVERILSFPKARPILLNGAIKKGERIVPPSAFELLMRVTFPAPSGRVKATERFEAVYPILKEIALAGSSGSKAMNQVTQQILNSAFKAAGEGVPDLSREASDVFIWCLAQNSECYKQWDLLYLGNLEASVIVLRKLSDEWNEYSVKHPNLDSLRETLKSFMQKYSTYQLYKPILEIGEDHQQPMALTSAVYQSIAD
;
A
#
# COMPACT_ATOMS: atom_id res chain seq x y z
N MET A 1 51.51 -10.21 -35.80
CA MET A 1 52.22 -10.69 -34.59
C MET A 1 53.00 -9.54 -33.98
N ASP A 2 52.47 -8.77 -33.03
CA ASP A 2 51.08 -8.61 -32.58
C ASP A 2 50.95 -7.19 -32.04
N GLU A 3 50.21 -6.39 -32.79
CA GLU A 3 49.65 -5.10 -32.40
C GLU A 3 48.44 -5.38 -31.50
N ASN A 4 48.61 -5.47 -30.18
CA ASN A 4 47.44 -5.56 -29.30
C ASN A 4 47.65 -5.12 -27.84
N ALA A 5 48.71 -4.37 -27.54
CA ALA A 5 48.96 -3.89 -26.17
C ALA A 5 48.97 -2.36 -26.01
N ALA A 6 48.77 -1.59 -27.09
CA ALA A 6 48.84 -0.13 -27.06
C ALA A 6 47.51 0.59 -27.34
N HIS A 7 46.41 -0.15 -27.51
CA HIS A 7 45.10 0.41 -27.89
C HIS A 7 44.03 0.40 -26.78
N ALA A 8 44.33 -0.17 -25.61
CA ALA A 8 43.37 -0.25 -24.49
C ALA A 8 43.46 0.92 -23.50
N ASP A 9 44.48 1.79 -23.60
CA ASP A 9 44.74 2.88 -22.64
C ASP A 9 44.48 4.28 -23.21
N ARG A 10 43.79 4.37 -24.36
CA ARG A 10 43.41 5.62 -25.04
C ARG A 10 41.90 5.85 -25.15
N PHE A 11 41.07 5.02 -24.52
CA PHE A 11 39.60 5.17 -24.54
C PHE A 11 38.99 5.45 -23.16
N LEU A 12 39.80 5.68 -22.11
CA LEU A 12 39.33 6.01 -20.76
C LEU A 12 39.72 7.43 -20.31
N THR A 13 40.15 8.29 -21.24
CA THR A 13 40.58 9.67 -20.92
C THR A 13 39.86 10.76 -21.72
N GLU A 14 38.88 10.41 -22.55
CA GLU A 14 38.06 11.37 -23.32
C GLU A 14 36.65 11.63 -22.75
N GLU A 15 36.15 10.84 -21.79
CA GLU A 15 34.87 11.11 -21.12
C GLU A 15 34.99 12.03 -19.88
N GLU A 16 36.21 12.28 -19.39
CA GLU A 16 36.45 13.12 -18.19
C GLU A 16 36.84 14.58 -18.49
N GLN A 17 36.80 15.04 -19.74
CA GLN A 17 37.23 16.41 -20.11
C GLN A 17 36.19 17.28 -20.84
N MET A 18 34.89 16.97 -20.77
CA MET A 18 33.86 17.77 -21.45
C MET A 18 32.91 18.58 -20.53
N TYR A 19 33.28 18.86 -19.27
CA TYR A 19 32.45 19.74 -18.42
C TYR A 19 33.23 20.57 -17.38
N ILE A 20 34.33 21.23 -17.76
CA ILE A 20 34.83 22.38 -16.97
C ILE A 20 35.38 23.49 -17.89
N HIS A 21 34.81 24.69 -17.71
CA HIS A 21 35.22 26.03 -18.13
C HIS A 21 34.90 26.55 -19.55
N ASP A 22 33.84 27.37 -19.68
CA ASP A 22 34.02 28.84 -19.70
C ASP A 22 32.73 29.66 -19.48
N ASP A 23 32.65 30.17 -18.25
CA ASP A 23 32.45 31.55 -17.81
C ASP A 23 31.47 32.59 -18.39
N TYR A 24 30.76 33.16 -17.41
CA TYR A 24 30.29 34.54 -17.20
C TYR A 24 29.39 35.25 -18.23
N THR A 25 28.10 35.30 -17.88
CA THR A 25 27.46 36.61 -17.59
C THR A 25 26.56 36.53 -16.35
N LYS A 26 26.85 37.40 -15.39
CA LYS A 26 26.12 37.61 -14.13
C LYS A 26 24.76 38.26 -14.39
N GLN A 27 23.71 37.73 -13.77
CA GLN A 27 22.73 38.57 -13.10
C GLN A 27 22.25 37.88 -11.82
N ASN A 28 22.48 38.56 -10.72
CA ASN A 28 22.34 38.11 -9.35
C ASN A 28 20.94 38.50 -8.83
N ASP A 29 20.55 37.85 -7.73
CA ASP A 29 19.63 38.30 -6.68
C ASP A 29 18.29 37.54 -6.57
N GLY A 30 18.30 36.54 -5.70
CA GLY A 30 17.14 35.77 -5.24
C GLY A 30 17.51 34.84 -4.07
N GLU A 31 18.26 35.37 -3.11
CA GLU A 31 18.61 34.73 -1.84
C GLU A 31 17.33 34.26 -1.12
N TRP A 32 17.21 32.97 -0.81
CA TRP A 32 16.13 32.46 0.03
C TRP A 32 16.27 33.05 1.43
N GLN A 33 15.49 34.09 1.72
CA GLN A 33 15.39 34.68 3.06
C GLN A 33 14.88 33.63 4.06
N THR A 34 15.66 33.45 5.11
CA THR A 34 15.23 32.75 6.32
C THR A 34 14.19 33.62 7.03
N VAL A 35 12.91 33.24 6.98
CA VAL A 35 11.83 33.94 7.70
C VAL A 35 11.90 33.56 9.19
N SER A 36 12.68 34.32 9.95
CA SER A 36 12.65 34.28 11.42
C SER A 36 11.38 34.96 11.93
N TYR A 37 10.50 34.20 12.58
CA TYR A 37 9.36 34.79 13.29
C TYR A 37 9.83 35.63 14.47
N HIS A 38 9.53 36.93 14.48
CA HIS A 38 9.60 37.71 15.70
C HIS A 38 8.54 37.24 16.69
N LYS A 39 9.01 36.63 17.79
CA LYS A 39 8.24 36.29 18.98
C LYS A 39 7.67 37.57 19.59
N ARG A 40 6.47 37.97 19.18
CA ARG A 40 5.77 39.14 19.75
C ARG A 40 5.25 38.76 21.13
N SER A 41 5.97 39.22 22.16
CA SER A 41 5.50 39.27 23.54
C SER A 41 4.18 40.04 23.61
N ARG A 42 3.07 39.34 23.90
CA ARG A 42 1.83 39.97 24.36
C ARG A 42 1.74 39.78 25.87
N LYS A 43 1.95 40.89 26.57
CA LYS A 43 1.68 41.05 28.00
C LYS A 43 0.22 40.70 28.31
N HIS A 44 0.00 40.13 29.49
CA HIS A 44 -1.31 39.94 30.11
C HIS A 44 -2.12 41.24 30.17
N SER A 45 -3.37 41.21 29.72
CA SER A 45 -4.43 42.11 30.23
C SER A 45 -5.83 41.55 29.99
N LYS A 46 -6.45 41.14 31.09
CA LYS A 46 -7.88 41.16 31.51
C LYS A 46 -9.01 40.85 30.49
N LEU A 47 -9.82 39.85 30.86
CA LEU A 47 -11.18 39.58 30.39
C LEU A 47 -12.16 40.71 30.74
N PRO A 48 -13.15 40.99 29.88
CA PRO A 48 -14.46 41.52 30.27
C PRO A 48 -15.60 40.50 30.06
N PRO A 49 -16.79 40.71 30.67
CA PRO A 49 -17.76 39.66 31.05
C PRO A 49 -18.81 39.33 29.98
N PRO A 50 -19.67 38.30 30.19
CA PRO A 50 -20.62 37.82 29.21
C PRO A 50 -21.98 38.52 29.34
N GLU A 51 -22.61 38.92 28.24
CA GLU A 51 -24.05 39.19 28.22
C GLU A 51 -24.71 38.78 26.89
N ASN A 52 -25.95 38.32 27.06
CA ASN A 52 -26.87 37.75 26.10
C ASN A 52 -27.41 38.78 25.08
N SER A 53 -27.68 38.37 23.84
CA SER A 53 -29.05 38.35 23.29
C SER A 53 -29.07 38.06 21.78
N SER A 54 -30.20 37.47 21.41
CA SER A 54 -30.77 36.99 20.15
C SER A 54 -30.69 37.90 18.92
N GLY A 55 -30.56 37.27 17.74
CA GLY A 55 -31.39 37.62 16.57
C GLY A 55 -30.73 37.73 15.19
N SER A 56 -31.12 36.80 14.29
CA SER A 56 -31.36 36.98 12.84
C SER A 56 -30.25 36.71 11.80
N HIS A 57 -30.73 36.22 10.66
CA HIS A 57 -30.11 35.41 9.59
C HIS A 57 -29.12 36.10 8.65
N CYS A 58 -28.18 35.31 8.09
CA CYS A 58 -27.97 35.19 6.64
C CYS A 58 -27.18 33.92 6.25
N ASN A 59 -27.55 33.33 5.10
CA ASN A 59 -26.98 32.11 4.51
C ASN A 59 -25.53 32.30 4.03
N GLY A 60 -24.69 31.29 4.24
CA GLY A 60 -23.36 31.19 3.63
C GLY A 60 -22.73 29.83 3.87
N ILE A 61 -22.56 29.06 2.80
CA ILE A 61 -21.90 27.76 2.71
C ILE A 61 -20.56 27.78 3.46
N THR A 62 -20.37 26.87 4.42
CA THR A 62 -19.03 26.47 4.88
C THR A 62 -18.99 24.96 5.09
N ALA A 63 -18.12 24.34 4.30
CA ALA A 63 -17.78 22.94 4.38
C ALA A 63 -17.21 22.61 5.76
N THR A 64 -17.97 21.88 6.57
CA THR A 64 -17.44 21.13 7.70
C THR A 64 -16.79 19.86 7.18
N SER A 65 -15.58 19.98 6.64
CA SER A 65 -14.63 18.89 6.82
C SER A 65 -14.17 18.99 8.26
N PRO A 66 -14.54 18.07 9.17
CA PRO A 66 -13.83 17.99 10.45
C PRO A 66 -12.34 17.81 10.11
N ASP A 67 -11.49 18.52 10.83
CA ASP A 67 -10.04 18.48 10.66
C ASP A 67 -9.57 17.05 11.02
N VAL A 68 -9.58 16.16 10.02
CA VAL A 68 -9.31 14.72 10.16
C VAL A 68 -7.98 14.50 10.88
N PHE A 69 -7.00 15.34 10.59
CA PHE A 69 -5.68 15.32 11.22
C PHE A 69 -5.73 15.58 12.73
N ARG A 70 -6.60 16.49 13.20
CA ARG A 70 -6.74 16.77 14.63
C ARG A 70 -7.39 15.60 15.37
N SER A 71 -8.32 14.89 14.72
CA SER A 71 -8.96 13.69 15.28
C SER A 71 -7.98 12.50 15.35
N ILE A 72 -7.12 12.35 14.34
CA ILE A 72 -6.07 11.31 14.32
C ILE A 72 -5.00 11.60 15.39
N GLU A 73 -4.57 12.86 15.53
CA GLU A 73 -3.57 13.22 16.54
C GLU A 73 -4.13 12.98 17.94
N GLN A 74 -5.36 13.41 18.22
CA GLN A 74 -6.03 13.19 19.50
C GLN A 74 -6.17 11.69 19.83
N TYR A 75 -6.58 10.88 18.86
CA TYR A 75 -6.64 9.42 19.05
C TYR A 75 -5.24 8.82 19.33
N SER A 76 -4.19 9.36 18.72
CA SER A 76 -2.82 8.95 18.96
C SER A 76 -2.32 9.35 20.36
N GLU A 77 -2.70 10.53 20.85
CA GLU A 77 -2.36 11.05 22.18
C GLU A 77 -3.09 10.28 23.28
N ASP A 78 -4.40 10.07 23.13
CA ASP A 78 -5.22 9.27 24.07
C ASP A 78 -4.69 7.84 24.16
N ARG A 79 -4.29 7.23 23.03
CA ARG A 79 -3.63 5.92 23.01
C ARG A 79 -2.29 5.94 23.75
N ARG A 80 -1.43 6.93 23.51
CA ARG A 80 -0.15 7.07 24.23
C ARG A 80 -0.37 7.19 25.73
N GLN A 81 -1.39 7.93 26.13
CA GLN A 81 -1.74 8.11 27.54
C GLN A 81 -2.19 6.79 28.17
N LYS A 82 -3.12 6.05 27.55
CA LYS A 82 -3.54 4.72 28.02
C LYS A 82 -2.38 3.75 28.15
N ILE A 83 -1.44 3.76 27.21
CA ILE A 83 -0.24 2.92 27.24
C ILE A 83 0.70 3.32 28.37
N LEU A 84 0.95 4.62 28.56
CA LEU A 84 1.80 5.10 29.65
C LEU A 84 1.19 4.81 31.02
N GLU A 85 -0.12 4.93 31.15
CA GLU A 85 -0.86 4.53 32.35
C GLU A 85 -0.75 3.02 32.58
N ALA A 86 -0.92 2.19 31.55
CA ALA A 86 -0.73 0.74 31.64
C ALA A 86 0.72 0.36 32.02
N GLN A 87 1.71 1.06 31.46
CA GLN A 87 3.12 0.87 31.80
C GLN A 87 3.42 1.28 33.25
N ARG A 88 2.92 2.44 33.71
CA ARG A 88 3.07 2.86 35.12
C ARG A 88 2.38 1.88 36.07
N ALA A 89 1.15 1.45 35.75
CA ALA A 89 0.42 0.46 36.53
C ALA A 89 1.19 -0.86 36.59
N SER A 90 1.76 -1.32 35.47
CA SER A 90 2.61 -2.52 35.46
C SER A 90 3.87 -2.36 36.32
N ALA A 91 4.53 -1.20 36.29
CA ALA A 91 5.77 -0.93 37.01
C ALA A 91 5.56 -0.82 38.53
N LEU A 92 4.45 -0.24 38.98
CA LEU A 92 4.11 -0.11 40.40
C LEU A 92 3.88 -1.47 41.09
N LEU A 93 3.58 -2.51 40.32
CA LEU A 93 3.26 -3.85 40.82
C LEU A 93 4.49 -4.78 40.89
N VAL A 94 5.63 -4.37 40.32
CA VAL A 94 6.90 -5.12 40.39
C VAL A 94 7.61 -4.93 41.74
N ASN A 95 7.12 -4.04 42.61
CA ASN A 95 7.68 -3.76 43.94
C ASN A 95 7.17 -4.71 45.05
N ILE A 96 7.16 -6.02 44.80
CA ILE A 96 7.10 -7.02 45.88
C ILE A 96 8.56 -7.36 46.26
N PRO A 97 8.98 -7.25 47.52
CA PRO A 97 10.39 -7.40 47.90
C PRO A 97 10.88 -8.80 47.56
N SER A 98 11.93 -8.84 46.75
CA SER A 98 12.68 -10.04 46.39
C SER A 98 13.38 -10.59 47.64
N GLN A 99 12.83 -11.64 48.25
CA GLN A 99 13.68 -12.51 49.07
C GLN A 99 14.61 -13.29 48.14
N GLY A 100 15.90 -13.21 48.48
CA GLY A 100 17.03 -13.59 47.64
C GLY A 100 16.95 -15.01 47.13
N THR A 101 17.02 -15.15 45.80
CA THR A 101 17.57 -16.34 45.15
C THR A 101 18.49 -15.88 44.02
N ASP A 102 19.61 -16.59 43.91
CA ASP A 102 20.83 -16.23 43.22
C ASP A 102 20.65 -15.80 41.76
N ARG A 103 21.41 -14.78 41.34
CA ARG A 103 21.44 -14.22 39.98
C ARG A 103 22.24 -15.07 38.97
N ARG A 104 22.30 -16.38 39.15
CA ARG A 104 22.91 -17.30 38.16
C ARG A 104 21.95 -18.44 37.89
N SER A 105 21.57 -18.55 36.62
CA SER A 105 20.75 -19.62 36.05
C SER A 105 19.27 -19.51 36.39
N ILE A 106 18.51 -18.74 35.60
CA ILE A 106 17.07 -19.03 35.46
C ILE A 106 17.01 -20.26 34.53
N PRO A 107 16.58 -21.44 35.01
CA PRO A 107 16.39 -22.58 34.14
C PRO A 107 15.24 -22.25 33.18
N MET A 108 15.46 -22.52 31.91
CA MET A 108 14.47 -22.48 30.85
C MET A 108 13.43 -23.60 31.08
N THR A 109 12.57 -23.46 32.08
CA THR A 109 11.31 -24.22 32.20
C THR A 109 10.16 -23.24 31.94
N THR A 110 10.00 -22.90 30.66
CA THR A 110 9.16 -21.83 30.11
C THR A 110 7.68 -22.19 29.98
N GLU A 111 7.29 -23.45 30.20
CA GLU A 111 5.90 -23.90 30.02
C GLU A 111 4.95 -23.49 31.15
N THR A 112 5.42 -23.46 32.40
CA THR A 112 4.53 -23.24 33.56
C THR A 112 4.40 -21.78 33.98
N ALA A 113 5.35 -20.92 33.59
CA ALA A 113 5.43 -19.53 34.07
C ALA A 113 4.57 -18.56 33.25
N MET A 114 4.48 -18.73 31.93
CA MET A 114 3.70 -17.83 31.05
C MET A 114 2.20 -17.83 31.37
N PRO A 115 1.52 -19.00 31.49
CA PRO A 115 0.10 -19.02 31.84
C PRO A 115 -0.17 -18.45 33.24
N LYS A 116 0.73 -18.67 34.22
CA LYS A 116 0.55 -18.19 35.60
C LYS A 116 0.77 -16.68 35.74
N LEU A 117 1.74 -16.08 35.03
CA LEU A 117 1.96 -14.62 35.01
C LEU A 117 0.83 -13.85 34.31
N LEU A 118 0.15 -14.49 33.36
CA LEU A 118 -0.93 -13.91 32.57
C LEU A 118 -2.33 -14.17 33.16
N ALA A 119 -2.45 -15.04 34.17
CA ALA A 119 -3.69 -15.45 34.83
C ALA A 119 -3.91 -14.83 36.22
N GLU A 120 -3.15 -13.80 36.63
CA GLU A 120 -3.48 -13.06 37.85
C GLU A 120 -4.88 -12.46 37.74
N SER A 121 -5.81 -13.06 38.49
CA SER A 121 -7.27 -12.87 38.47
C SER A 121 -7.76 -11.45 38.75
N SER A 122 -6.86 -10.48 38.97
CA SER A 122 -7.19 -9.09 39.26
C SER A 122 -7.26 -8.17 38.04
N TYR A 123 -6.87 -8.63 36.84
CA TYR A 123 -6.76 -7.79 35.63
C TYR A 123 -7.52 -8.31 34.41
N GLU A 124 -8.44 -9.26 34.59
CA GLU A 124 -9.14 -9.95 33.50
C GLU A 124 -9.87 -8.99 32.54
N THR A 125 -10.29 -7.83 33.03
CA THR A 125 -10.97 -6.77 32.26
C THR A 125 -10.01 -5.73 31.64
N GLN A 126 -8.73 -5.71 32.00
CA GLN A 126 -7.75 -4.68 31.58
C GLN A 126 -6.75 -5.22 30.54
N GLN A 127 -7.23 -5.44 29.32
CA GLN A 127 -6.44 -6.08 28.25
C GLN A 127 -5.17 -5.31 27.87
N ASP A 128 -5.18 -3.98 27.92
CA ASP A 128 -4.01 -3.16 27.61
C ASP A 128 -2.86 -3.43 28.60
N ILE A 129 -3.17 -3.53 29.90
CA ILE A 129 -2.18 -3.84 30.94
C ILE A 129 -1.61 -5.25 30.75
N GLN A 130 -2.46 -6.21 30.41
CA GLN A 130 -2.03 -7.57 30.13
C GLN A 130 -1.08 -7.66 28.93
N LEU A 131 -1.38 -6.91 27.86
CA LEU A 131 -0.53 -6.85 26.66
C LEU A 131 0.83 -6.19 26.94
N ILE A 132 0.87 -5.17 27.80
CA ILE A 132 2.15 -4.59 28.26
C ILE A 132 2.94 -5.59 29.11
N ARG A 133 2.30 -6.33 30.05
CA ARG A 133 2.98 -7.39 30.82
C ARG A 133 3.51 -8.50 29.92
N PHE A 134 2.76 -8.87 28.89
CA PHE A 134 3.20 -9.81 27.85
C PHE A 134 4.47 -9.30 27.14
N ALA A 135 4.49 -8.02 26.75
CA ALA A 135 5.69 -7.40 26.17
C ALA A 135 6.87 -7.38 27.15
N ASP A 136 6.63 -7.08 28.43
CA ASP A 136 7.67 -7.06 29.46
C ASP A 136 8.26 -8.45 29.74
N TYR A 137 7.44 -9.51 29.70
CA TYR A 137 7.92 -10.89 29.80
C TYR A 137 8.95 -11.20 28.71
N PHE A 138 8.60 -10.96 27.44
CA PHE A 138 9.51 -11.17 26.32
C PHE A 138 10.69 -10.19 26.37
N GLY A 139 10.48 -8.95 26.82
CA GLY A 139 11.53 -7.96 27.03
C GLY A 139 12.59 -8.44 28.01
N ARG A 140 12.20 -9.08 29.11
CA ARG A 140 13.11 -9.70 30.09
C ARG A 140 13.78 -10.94 29.52
N ALA A 141 13.03 -11.80 28.81
CA ALA A 141 13.57 -13.01 28.19
C ALA A 141 14.67 -12.70 27.15
N PHE A 142 14.53 -11.60 26.41
CA PHE A 142 15.49 -11.15 25.40
C PHE A 142 16.41 -10.02 25.89
N ALA A 143 16.51 -9.76 27.19
CA ALA A 143 17.29 -8.64 27.74
C ALA A 143 18.81 -8.78 27.50
N SER A 144 19.31 -10.01 27.36
CA SER A 144 20.72 -10.29 27.07
C SER A 144 21.08 -10.17 25.58
N VAL A 145 20.10 -10.04 24.68
CA VAL A 145 20.36 -9.97 23.24
C VAL A 145 20.82 -8.57 22.87
N SER A 146 22.06 -8.46 22.43
CA SER A 146 22.65 -7.20 22.02
C SER A 146 22.22 -6.78 20.60
N SER A 147 22.37 -5.50 20.28
CA SER A 147 22.12 -4.99 18.91
C SER A 147 23.01 -5.66 17.85
N ALA A 148 24.20 -6.14 18.23
CA ALA A 148 25.07 -6.90 17.34
C ALA A 148 24.54 -8.30 17.02
N GLN A 149 23.82 -8.92 17.97
CA GLN A 149 23.17 -10.22 17.79
C GLN A 149 21.85 -10.11 17.01
N PHE A 150 21.24 -8.91 16.96
CA PHE A 150 20.03 -8.63 16.21
C PHE A 150 20.17 -7.33 15.38
N PRO A 151 20.97 -7.34 14.31
CA PRO A 151 21.23 -6.16 13.49
C PRO A 151 20.09 -5.89 12.49
N TRP A 152 18.86 -5.75 12.99
CA TRP A 152 17.64 -5.77 12.19
C TRP A 152 17.63 -4.73 11.05
N LEU A 153 18.19 -3.52 11.27
CA LEU A 153 18.29 -2.50 10.22
C LEU A 153 19.11 -2.97 9.02
N LYS A 154 20.24 -3.64 9.30
CA LYS A 154 21.11 -4.18 8.26
C LYS A 154 20.41 -5.34 7.55
N THR A 155 19.83 -6.26 8.33
CA THR A 155 19.10 -7.40 7.81
C THR A 155 17.95 -6.99 6.89
N PHE A 156 17.11 -6.04 7.29
CA PHE A 156 15.96 -5.62 6.50
C PHE A 156 16.35 -4.80 5.26
N ARG A 157 17.53 -4.17 5.28
CA ARG A 157 18.07 -3.45 4.13
C ARG A 157 18.69 -4.39 3.09
N GLU A 158 19.40 -5.42 3.53
CA GLU A 158 20.24 -6.25 2.66
C GLU A 158 19.63 -7.62 2.32
N ALA A 159 18.70 -8.13 3.12
CA ALA A 159 18.14 -9.47 2.95
C ALA A 159 16.84 -9.47 2.15
N SER A 160 16.54 -10.61 1.53
CA SER A 160 15.26 -10.87 0.88
C SER A 160 14.12 -11.01 1.89
N VAL A 161 12.88 -10.79 1.43
CA VAL A 161 11.65 -10.97 2.24
C VAL A 161 11.60 -12.36 2.85
N SER A 162 12.00 -13.39 2.10
CA SER A 162 12.08 -14.77 2.59
C SER A 162 13.04 -14.97 3.75
N LYS A 163 14.12 -14.20 3.85
CA LYS A 163 15.14 -14.33 4.89
C LYS A 163 14.72 -13.61 6.17
N PHE A 164 14.14 -12.41 6.06
CA PHE A 164 13.84 -11.60 7.22
C PHE A 164 12.43 -11.81 7.80
N VAL A 165 11.51 -12.47 7.08
CA VAL A 165 10.15 -12.75 7.59
C VAL A 165 10.14 -13.77 8.74
N ASP A 166 11.08 -14.69 8.78
CA ASP A 166 11.15 -15.69 9.86
C ASP A 166 11.95 -15.20 11.07
N ILE A 167 12.62 -14.06 10.92
CA ILE A 167 13.31 -13.35 11.98
C ILE A 167 12.31 -12.41 12.67
N PRO A 168 12.15 -12.45 14.01
CA PRO A 168 12.93 -13.19 15.03
C PRO A 168 12.31 -14.53 15.51
N LEU A 169 11.19 -14.99 14.93
CA LEU A 169 10.44 -16.13 15.48
C LEU A 169 11.17 -17.48 15.39
N SER A 170 12.14 -17.60 14.48
CA SER A 170 12.97 -18.81 14.32
C SER A 170 13.73 -19.24 15.59
N HIS A 171 13.86 -18.36 16.58
CA HIS A 171 14.60 -18.63 17.83
C HIS A 171 13.69 -18.91 19.03
N ILE A 172 12.39 -19.07 18.79
CA ILE A 172 11.39 -19.32 19.85
C ILE A 172 10.97 -20.78 19.77
N SER A 173 10.93 -21.46 20.92
CA SER A 173 10.38 -22.82 21.00
C SER A 173 8.92 -22.84 20.53
N GLU A 174 8.54 -23.89 19.79
CA GLU A 174 7.19 -24.08 19.29
C GLU A 174 6.13 -24.04 20.41
N ASP A 175 6.43 -24.60 21.58
CA ASP A 175 5.51 -24.62 22.72
C ASP A 175 5.25 -23.19 23.25
N VAL A 176 6.32 -22.39 23.36
CA VAL A 176 6.22 -20.99 23.80
C VAL A 176 5.47 -20.17 22.76
N TYR A 177 5.75 -20.40 21.47
CA TYR A 177 5.05 -19.74 20.36
C TYR A 177 3.55 -20.04 20.40
N LYS A 178 3.18 -21.32 20.51
CA LYS A 178 1.79 -21.77 20.55
C LYS A 178 1.04 -21.17 21.73
N ILE A 179 1.59 -21.25 22.94
CA ILE A 179 0.97 -20.67 24.15
C ILE A 179 0.75 -19.17 23.98
N ALA A 180 1.78 -18.44 23.50
CA ALA A 180 1.71 -17.00 23.31
C ALA A 180 0.65 -16.59 22.27
N VAL A 181 0.62 -17.28 21.12
CA VAL A 181 -0.31 -17.05 20.02
C VAL A 181 -1.75 -17.40 20.42
N ASP A 182 -1.96 -18.50 21.16
CA ASP A 182 -3.29 -18.85 21.65
C ASP A 182 -3.81 -17.81 22.64
N TRP A 183 -2.95 -17.31 23.54
CA TRP A 183 -3.29 -16.24 24.47
C TRP A 183 -3.61 -14.90 23.77
N LEU A 184 -2.79 -14.50 22.78
CA LEU A 184 -3.07 -13.33 21.94
C LEU A 184 -4.39 -13.48 21.17
N GLY A 185 -4.73 -14.69 20.76
CA GLY A 185 -6.00 -15.04 20.11
C GLY A 185 -7.24 -14.69 20.94
N GLN A 186 -7.11 -14.60 22.26
CA GLN A 186 -8.22 -14.28 23.16
C GLN A 186 -8.43 -12.77 23.36
N ARG A 187 -7.49 -11.91 22.92
CA ARG A 187 -7.58 -10.46 23.10
C ARG A 187 -8.52 -9.83 22.06
N SER A 188 -9.14 -8.70 22.39
CA SER A 188 -10.03 -7.96 21.48
C SER A 188 -9.25 -7.35 20.31
N HIS A 189 -9.95 -7.09 19.19
CA HIS A 189 -9.34 -6.44 18.03
C HIS A 189 -8.85 -5.02 18.36
N GLU A 190 -9.55 -4.31 19.24
CA GLU A 190 -9.20 -2.95 19.66
C GLU A 190 -7.91 -2.93 20.50
N ALA A 191 -7.82 -3.79 21.52
CA ALA A 191 -6.64 -3.88 22.37
C ALA A 191 -5.40 -4.31 21.55
N LEU A 192 -5.57 -5.31 20.67
CA LEU A 192 -4.50 -5.71 19.75
C LEU A 192 -4.14 -4.62 18.75
N GLY A 193 -5.09 -3.82 18.28
CA GLY A 193 -4.82 -2.65 17.42
C GLY A 193 -3.91 -1.64 18.10
N SER A 194 -4.24 -1.26 19.34
CA SER A 194 -3.41 -0.37 20.16
C SER A 194 -2.01 -0.96 20.41
N PHE A 195 -1.93 -2.26 20.68
CA PHE A 195 -0.68 -2.97 20.91
C PHE A 195 0.21 -3.07 19.67
N VAL A 196 -0.38 -3.33 18.49
CA VAL A 196 0.32 -3.33 17.20
C VAL A 196 0.90 -1.95 16.90
N LEU A 197 0.10 -0.88 17.06
CA LEU A 197 0.58 0.48 16.86
C LEU A 197 1.68 0.87 17.84
N TRP A 198 1.57 0.47 19.11
CA TRP A 198 2.60 0.69 20.12
C TRP A 198 3.92 -0.01 19.77
N SER A 199 3.83 -1.24 19.26
CA SER A 199 4.99 -2.01 18.83
C SER A 199 5.65 -1.37 17.59
N LEU A 200 4.86 -0.95 16.61
CA LEU A 200 5.34 -0.22 15.43
C LEU A 200 5.98 1.12 15.82
N ASP A 201 5.34 1.88 16.71
CA ASP A 201 5.86 3.12 17.25
C ASP A 201 7.25 2.91 17.88
N SER A 202 7.40 1.85 18.68
CA SER A 202 8.69 1.49 19.31
C SER A 202 9.76 1.15 18.26
N ILE A 203 9.40 0.44 17.18
CA ILE A 203 10.32 0.14 16.07
C ILE A 203 10.74 1.40 15.32
N PHE A 204 9.82 2.31 15.05
CA PHE A 204 10.13 3.55 14.34
C PHE A 204 10.91 4.55 15.19
N ASP A 205 10.70 4.57 16.51
CA ASP A 205 11.48 5.40 17.41
C ASP A 205 12.95 4.90 17.50
N ASP A 206 13.17 3.58 17.47
CA ASP A 206 14.50 2.96 17.34
C ASP A 206 15.15 3.29 15.99
N LEU A 207 14.40 3.19 14.89
CA LEU A 207 14.86 3.58 13.55
C LEU A 207 15.32 5.05 13.52
N ALA A 208 14.53 5.95 14.08
CA ALA A 208 14.86 7.38 14.15
C ALA A 208 16.10 7.65 15.01
N SER A 209 16.28 6.90 16.11
CA SER A 209 17.44 6.99 16.99
C SER A 209 18.73 6.59 16.25
N HIS A 210 18.69 5.52 15.46
CA HIS A 210 19.81 5.09 14.62
C HIS A 210 20.16 6.12 13.53
N GLN A 211 19.17 6.78 12.93
CA GLN A 211 19.41 7.83 11.94
C GLN A 211 19.99 9.11 12.56
N ALA A 212 19.55 9.48 13.77
CA ALA A 212 20.08 10.64 14.50
C ALA A 212 21.54 10.43 14.94
N ALA A 213 21.88 9.21 15.36
CA ALA A 213 23.25 8.83 15.68
C ALA A 213 24.19 8.93 14.48
N ALA A 214 23.73 8.56 13.28
CA ALA A 214 24.50 8.68 12.03
C ALA A 214 24.71 10.14 11.58
N LYS A 215 23.85 11.08 12.02
CA LYS A 215 23.89 12.50 11.67
C LYS A 215 24.51 13.40 12.77
N GLY A 216 25.15 12.83 13.78
CA GLY A 216 25.88 13.56 14.82
C GLY A 216 25.03 14.44 15.76
N SER A 217 23.70 14.40 15.65
CA SER A 217 22.80 15.27 16.42
C SER A 217 22.36 14.58 17.71
N LYS A 218 23.03 14.93 18.82
CA LYS A 218 22.61 14.52 20.18
C LYS A 218 21.35 15.29 20.60
N LYS A 219 20.17 14.76 20.29
CA LYS A 219 18.93 15.15 20.97
C LYS A 219 18.61 14.08 22.00
N VAL A 220 18.82 14.43 23.28
CA VAL A 220 18.48 13.56 24.42
C VAL A 220 16.96 13.53 24.51
N SER A 221 16.34 12.47 23.99
CA SER A 221 15.01 12.05 24.40
C SER A 221 15.18 11.16 25.63
N GLN A 222 14.44 11.43 26.71
CA GLN A 222 14.45 10.62 27.92
C GLN A 222 14.20 9.14 27.56
N GLN A 223 15.25 8.33 27.63
CA GLN A 223 15.16 6.88 27.43
C GLN A 223 14.40 6.26 28.60
N LEU A 224 13.19 5.78 28.33
CA LEU A 224 12.57 4.70 29.10
C LEU A 224 13.50 3.46 29.00
N PRO A 225 13.56 2.58 30.02
CA PRO A 225 14.54 1.50 30.07
C PRO A 225 14.42 0.66 28.80
N SER A 226 15.56 0.42 28.13
CA SER A 226 15.68 -0.21 26.82
C SER A 226 14.87 -1.50 26.73
N LYS A 227 13.67 -1.41 26.15
CA LYS A 227 12.90 -2.60 25.78
C LYS A 227 13.72 -3.33 24.74
N SER A 228 13.93 -4.63 24.93
CA SER A 228 14.67 -5.45 23.97
C SER A 228 13.99 -5.35 22.60
N GLN A 229 14.69 -4.80 21.61
CA GLN A 229 14.11 -4.56 20.29
C GLN A 229 13.66 -5.87 19.63
N VAL A 230 14.42 -6.94 19.86
CA VAL A 230 14.07 -8.31 19.45
C VAL A 230 12.69 -8.69 19.99
N ALA A 231 12.44 -8.43 21.27
CA ALA A 231 11.15 -8.74 21.91
C ALA A 231 9.99 -8.01 21.22
N ILE A 232 10.17 -6.75 20.82
CA ILE A 232 9.15 -5.98 20.11
C ILE A 232 8.83 -6.61 18.74
N PHE A 233 9.85 -7.03 17.98
CA PHE A 233 9.62 -7.75 16.72
C PHE A 233 8.95 -9.11 16.95
N VAL A 234 9.33 -9.85 18.00
CA VAL A 234 8.73 -11.14 18.37
C VAL A 234 7.23 -10.99 18.64
N ILE A 235 6.86 -10.11 19.57
CA ILE A 235 5.47 -9.97 20.02
C ILE A 235 4.59 -9.40 18.91
N LEU A 236 5.12 -8.50 18.08
CA LEU A 236 4.42 -7.96 16.93
C LEU A 236 4.19 -9.03 15.86
N ALA A 237 5.20 -9.84 15.55
CA ALA A 237 5.06 -10.95 14.60
C ALA A 237 4.02 -11.98 15.07
N MET A 238 4.04 -12.35 16.34
CA MET A 238 3.02 -13.25 16.93
C MET A 238 1.62 -12.66 16.82
N ALA A 239 1.45 -11.38 17.16
CA ALA A 239 0.15 -10.70 17.10
C ALA A 239 -0.40 -10.64 15.66
N LEU A 240 0.44 -10.28 14.69
CA LEU A 240 0.05 -10.15 13.29
C LEU A 240 -0.23 -11.51 12.62
N ARG A 241 0.55 -12.55 12.94
CA ARG A 241 0.27 -13.91 12.46
C ARG A 241 -1.03 -14.47 13.08
N ARG A 242 -1.35 -14.10 14.32
CA ARG A 242 -2.55 -14.60 15.00
C ARG A 242 -3.83 -13.89 14.58
N LYS A 243 -3.81 -12.56 14.53
CA LYS A 243 -4.98 -11.72 14.18
C LYS A 243 -4.61 -10.70 13.11
N PRO A 244 -4.34 -11.15 11.87
CA PRO A 244 -3.94 -10.26 10.79
C PRO A 244 -5.01 -9.20 10.48
N ASP A 245 -6.30 -9.50 10.68
CA ASP A 245 -7.42 -8.59 10.50
C ASP A 245 -7.32 -7.26 11.26
N VAL A 246 -6.51 -7.21 12.33
CA VAL A 246 -6.20 -5.97 13.03
C VAL A 246 -5.59 -4.93 12.07
N LEU A 247 -4.76 -5.33 11.11
CA LEU A 247 -4.16 -4.40 10.14
C LEU A 247 -5.19 -3.74 9.23
N ILE A 248 -6.28 -4.42 8.89
CA ILE A 248 -7.36 -3.82 8.09
C ILE A 248 -7.95 -2.62 8.85
N ASN A 249 -8.24 -2.80 10.15
CA ASN A 249 -8.76 -1.73 10.99
C ASN A 249 -7.76 -0.57 11.19
N LEU A 250 -6.46 -0.87 11.13
CA LEU A 250 -5.38 0.11 11.27
C LEU A 250 -4.99 0.81 9.97
N LEU A 251 -5.50 0.34 8.82
CA LEU A 251 -5.13 0.88 7.52
C LEU A 251 -5.34 2.40 7.40
N PRO A 252 -6.47 3.00 7.84
CA PRO A 252 -6.63 4.46 7.78
C PRO A 252 -5.54 5.20 8.54
N ILE A 253 -5.18 4.72 9.74
CA ILE A 253 -4.14 5.30 10.58
C ILE A 253 -2.77 5.20 9.90
N ILE A 254 -2.42 4.03 9.37
CA ILE A 254 -1.14 3.79 8.69
C ILE A 254 -1.03 4.66 7.42
N ARG A 255 -2.15 4.84 6.70
CA ARG A 255 -2.19 5.59 5.44
C ARG A 255 -2.23 7.09 5.65
N GLU A 256 -2.83 7.62 6.70
CA GLU A 256 -3.02 9.07 6.87
C GLU A 256 -1.96 9.70 7.75
N ASN A 257 -1.33 8.91 8.64
CA ASN A 257 -0.34 9.42 9.56
C ASN A 257 1.08 9.37 8.96
N PRO A 258 1.77 10.51 8.79
CA PRO A 258 3.13 10.55 8.24
C PRO A 258 4.16 9.80 9.10
N LYS A 259 3.84 9.49 10.37
CA LYS A 259 4.66 8.62 11.21
C LYS A 259 4.86 7.23 10.61
N TYR A 260 3.89 6.70 9.88
CA TYR A 260 3.97 5.36 9.27
C TYR A 260 4.35 5.39 7.79
N GLN A 261 4.41 6.59 7.20
CA GLN A 261 4.83 6.80 5.81
C GLN A 261 6.29 7.21 5.72
N GLY A 262 6.98 6.81 4.65
CA GLY A 262 8.35 7.19 4.40
C GLY A 262 9.13 6.08 3.72
N GLN A 263 10.13 6.47 2.93
CA GLN A 263 10.97 5.54 2.19
C GLN A 263 11.79 4.66 3.15
N ASP A 264 12.30 5.24 4.23
CA ASP A 264 13.08 4.56 5.27
C ASP A 264 12.28 3.51 6.06
N LYS A 265 10.95 3.64 6.05
CA LYS A 265 10.02 2.75 6.77
C LYS A 265 9.57 1.56 5.94
N LEU A 266 9.77 1.60 4.62
CA LEU A 266 9.30 0.57 3.70
C LEU A 266 9.73 -0.86 4.10
N PRO A 267 10.99 -1.13 4.49
CA PRO A 267 11.39 -2.49 4.87
C PRO A 267 10.59 -3.04 6.08
N VAL A 268 10.29 -2.18 7.07
CA VAL A 268 9.45 -2.54 8.22
C VAL A 268 8.00 -2.77 7.78
N THR A 269 7.48 -1.93 6.87
CA THR A 269 6.14 -2.10 6.31
C THR A 269 5.99 -3.41 5.54
N VAL A 270 6.98 -3.76 4.72
CA VAL A 270 7.03 -5.03 3.98
C VAL A 270 7.09 -6.22 4.95
N TRP A 271 7.94 -6.14 5.98
CA TRP A 271 8.00 -7.19 7.01
C TRP A 271 6.68 -7.36 7.77
N MET A 272 6.06 -6.26 8.19
CA MET A 272 4.76 -6.27 8.88
C MET A 272 3.69 -6.98 8.03
N ILE A 273 3.60 -6.64 6.74
CA ILE A 273 2.63 -7.27 5.83
C ILE A 273 2.99 -8.74 5.58
N ALA A 274 4.28 -9.08 5.53
CA ALA A 274 4.75 -10.46 5.45
C ALA A 274 4.37 -11.29 6.69
N GLN A 275 4.35 -10.70 7.90
CA GLN A 275 3.83 -11.39 9.09
C GLN A 275 2.33 -11.62 8.99
N ALA A 276 1.57 -10.64 8.52
CA ALA A 276 0.13 -10.78 8.37
C ALA A 276 -0.25 -11.82 7.29
N SER A 277 0.51 -11.88 6.18
CA SER A 277 0.26 -12.86 5.11
C SER A 277 0.50 -14.30 5.53
N LEU A 278 1.36 -14.54 6.52
CA LEU A 278 1.56 -15.86 7.13
C LEU A 278 0.37 -16.31 7.98
N GLY A 279 -0.40 -15.37 8.54
CA GLY A 279 -1.63 -15.67 9.26
C GLY A 279 -2.85 -15.79 8.34
N ASP A 280 -2.97 -14.88 7.37
CA ASP A 280 -4.05 -14.86 6.38
C ASP A 280 -3.55 -14.22 5.07
N LEU A 281 -3.46 -15.03 4.01
CA LEU A 281 -3.04 -14.59 2.68
C LEU A 281 -3.91 -13.46 2.12
N VAL A 282 -5.21 -13.45 2.43
CA VAL A 282 -6.16 -12.44 1.98
C VAL A 282 -5.81 -11.08 2.59
N VAL A 283 -5.52 -11.04 3.90
CA VAL A 283 -5.10 -9.81 4.57
C VAL A 283 -3.74 -9.34 4.05
N GLY A 284 -2.80 -10.28 3.87
CA GLY A 284 -1.50 -9.98 3.29
C GLY A 284 -1.60 -9.30 1.93
N LEU A 285 -2.41 -9.86 1.02
CA LEU A 285 -2.60 -9.29 -0.31
C LEU A 285 -3.37 -7.97 -0.26
N TYR A 286 -4.40 -7.85 0.58
CA TYR A 286 -5.15 -6.61 0.80
C TYR A 286 -4.24 -5.48 1.28
N MET A 287 -3.35 -5.74 2.24
CA MET A 287 -2.40 -4.72 2.69
C MET A 287 -1.35 -4.40 1.62
N TRP A 288 -0.91 -5.39 0.84
CA TRP A 288 -0.01 -5.16 -0.28
C TRP A 288 -0.63 -4.23 -1.35
N THR A 289 -1.90 -4.46 -1.73
CA THR A 289 -2.58 -3.65 -2.74
C THR A 289 -2.88 -2.22 -2.25
N HIS A 290 -3.19 -2.05 -0.95
CA HIS A 290 -3.58 -0.75 -0.40
C HIS A 290 -2.42 0.10 0.13
N VAL A 291 -1.34 -0.52 0.57
CA VAL A 291 -0.18 0.18 1.17
C VAL A 291 1.03 0.19 0.25
N LEU A 292 1.37 -0.95 -0.35
CA LEU A 292 2.64 -1.11 -1.06
C LEU A 292 2.53 -0.79 -2.55
N LEU A 293 1.50 -1.30 -3.23
CA LEU A 293 1.31 -1.06 -4.66
C LEU A 293 1.27 0.46 -5.02
N PRO A 294 0.57 1.34 -4.27
CA PRO A 294 0.55 2.78 -4.59
C PRO A 294 1.91 3.48 -4.53
N ILE A 295 2.89 2.90 -3.81
CA ILE A 295 4.26 3.44 -3.75
C ILE A 295 4.94 3.37 -5.14
N LEU A 296 4.48 2.43 -5.99
CA LEU A 296 4.97 2.25 -7.36
C LEU A 296 4.41 3.29 -8.35
N SER A 297 3.35 4.05 -8.00
CA SER A 297 2.84 5.16 -8.83
C SER A 297 3.51 6.51 -8.56
N GLY A 298 4.34 6.62 -7.51
CA GLY A 298 4.93 7.89 -7.08
C GLY A 298 6.33 8.16 -7.64
N LYS A 299 6.91 9.30 -7.23
CA LYS A 299 8.34 9.63 -7.47
C LYS A 299 9.31 8.56 -6.94
N SER A 300 8.86 7.76 -5.97
CA SER A 300 9.58 6.61 -5.39
C SER A 300 9.63 5.37 -6.28
N SER A 301 8.86 5.33 -7.37
CA SER A 301 8.84 4.21 -8.32
C SER A 301 10.19 3.94 -8.98
N SER A 302 11.09 4.93 -9.00
CA SER A 302 12.44 4.82 -9.55
C SER A 302 13.40 4.03 -8.68
N ASN A 303 13.10 3.77 -7.41
CA ASN A 303 13.99 3.00 -6.53
C ASN A 303 13.89 1.48 -6.83
N PRO A 304 14.94 0.84 -7.40
CA PRO A 304 14.88 -0.56 -7.79
C PRO A 304 14.76 -1.52 -6.59
N GLN A 305 15.37 -1.17 -5.46
CA GLN A 305 15.33 -1.99 -4.24
C GLN A 305 13.92 -2.06 -3.65
N TYR A 306 13.18 -0.95 -3.69
CA TYR A 306 11.82 -0.89 -3.16
C TYR A 306 10.86 -1.66 -4.04
N ARG A 307 10.99 -1.48 -5.36
CA ARG A 307 10.25 -2.28 -6.33
C ARG A 307 10.52 -3.78 -6.13
N ASP A 308 11.78 -4.15 -5.91
CA ASP A 308 12.17 -5.53 -5.63
C ASP A 308 11.54 -6.08 -4.34
N LEU A 309 11.58 -5.36 -3.22
CA LEU A 309 10.96 -5.78 -1.97
C LEU A 309 9.43 -5.95 -2.09
N ILE A 310 8.77 -5.02 -2.77
CA ILE A 310 7.32 -5.06 -3.02
C ILE A 310 6.97 -6.30 -3.86
N LEU A 311 7.74 -6.58 -4.91
CA LEU A 311 7.57 -7.77 -5.75
C LEU A 311 7.83 -9.07 -5.00
N GLN A 312 8.93 -9.16 -4.25
CA GLN A 312 9.26 -10.36 -3.46
C GLN A 312 8.14 -10.75 -2.49
N LEU A 313 7.45 -9.76 -1.91
CA LEU A 313 6.34 -10.03 -1.01
C LEU A 313 5.12 -10.61 -1.73
N VAL A 314 4.67 -10.01 -2.85
CA VAL A 314 3.51 -10.55 -3.59
C VAL A 314 3.82 -11.91 -4.22
N GLU A 315 5.02 -12.10 -4.75
CA GLU A 315 5.48 -13.39 -5.25
C GLU A 315 5.43 -14.45 -4.15
N ARG A 316 5.91 -14.12 -2.94
CA ARG A 316 5.82 -15.02 -1.80
C ARG A 316 4.37 -15.36 -1.47
N ILE A 317 3.46 -14.37 -1.41
CA ILE A 317 2.03 -14.57 -1.14
C ILE A 317 1.42 -15.53 -2.17
N LEU A 318 1.70 -15.32 -3.46
CA LEU A 318 1.16 -16.13 -4.56
C LEU A 318 1.81 -17.52 -4.65
N SER A 319 3.01 -17.69 -4.10
CA SER A 319 3.73 -18.98 -4.06
C SER A 319 3.24 -19.91 -2.93
N PHE A 320 2.36 -19.46 -2.03
CA PHE A 320 1.85 -20.33 -0.98
C PHE A 320 1.02 -21.49 -1.56
N PRO A 321 1.10 -22.69 -0.96
CA PRO A 321 0.21 -23.79 -1.34
C PRO A 321 -1.26 -23.36 -1.26
N LYS A 322 -2.02 -23.59 -2.33
CA LYS A 322 -3.43 -23.19 -2.45
C LYS A 322 -3.68 -21.67 -2.39
N ALA A 323 -2.68 -20.83 -2.65
CA ALA A 323 -2.86 -19.37 -2.66
C ALA A 323 -3.99 -18.92 -3.59
N ARG A 324 -4.00 -19.37 -4.85
CA ARG A 324 -5.03 -18.99 -5.84
C ARG A 324 -6.47 -19.24 -5.36
N PRO A 325 -6.88 -20.47 -4.96
CA PRO A 325 -8.25 -20.67 -4.49
C PRO A 325 -8.56 -19.93 -3.18
N ILE A 326 -7.60 -19.78 -2.26
CA ILE A 326 -7.80 -19.01 -1.02
C ILE A 326 -8.10 -17.54 -1.35
N LEU A 327 -7.30 -16.94 -2.22
CA LEU A 327 -7.41 -15.53 -2.59
C LEU A 327 -8.65 -15.24 -3.43
N LEU A 328 -9.03 -16.15 -4.34
CA LEU A 328 -10.28 -16.00 -5.11
C LEU A 328 -11.51 -16.10 -4.22
N ASN A 329 -11.54 -17.05 -3.28
CA ASN A 329 -12.64 -17.16 -2.31
C ASN A 329 -12.68 -15.97 -1.34
N GLY A 330 -11.54 -15.34 -1.08
CA GLY A 330 -11.39 -14.17 -0.23
C GLY A 330 -11.42 -12.83 -0.97
N ALA A 331 -11.67 -12.79 -2.28
CA ALA A 331 -11.52 -11.60 -3.13
C ALA A 331 -12.33 -10.38 -2.63
N ILE A 332 -13.41 -10.65 -1.90
CA ILE A 332 -14.22 -9.67 -1.19
C ILE A 332 -14.21 -10.03 0.30
N LYS A 333 -13.62 -9.18 1.14
CA LYS A 333 -13.56 -9.36 2.61
C LYS A 333 -14.20 -8.16 3.29
N LYS A 334 -15.19 -8.40 4.16
CA LYS A 334 -15.96 -7.36 4.88
C LYS A 334 -16.58 -6.29 3.94
N GLY A 335 -16.97 -6.68 2.73
CA GLY A 335 -17.55 -5.78 1.73
C GLY A 335 -16.52 -4.99 0.89
N GLU A 336 -15.23 -5.10 1.22
CA GLU A 336 -14.14 -4.48 0.47
C GLU A 336 -13.42 -5.49 -0.42
N ARG A 337 -12.95 -5.03 -1.58
CA ARG A 337 -12.19 -5.85 -2.53
C ARG A 337 -10.71 -5.83 -2.18
N ILE A 338 -10.07 -6.99 -2.24
CA ILE A 338 -8.60 -7.07 -2.11
C ILE A 338 -7.93 -6.20 -3.17
N VAL A 339 -8.35 -6.34 -4.44
CA VAL A 339 -7.83 -5.54 -5.57
C VAL A 339 -8.95 -4.62 -6.07
N PRO A 340 -9.03 -3.37 -5.58
CA PRO A 340 -10.03 -2.39 -6.01
C PRO A 340 -9.69 -1.85 -7.42
N PRO A 341 -10.65 -1.21 -8.11
CA PRO A 341 -10.43 -0.70 -9.47
C PRO A 341 -9.19 0.19 -9.63
N SER A 342 -8.91 1.06 -8.66
CA SER A 342 -7.72 1.92 -8.69
C SER A 342 -6.40 1.14 -8.57
N ALA A 343 -6.37 0.10 -7.74
CA ALA A 343 -5.22 -0.79 -7.63
C ALA A 343 -5.05 -1.64 -8.89
N PHE A 344 -6.16 -2.10 -9.50
CA PHE A 344 -6.13 -2.86 -10.73
C PHE A 344 -5.63 -2.03 -11.91
N GLU A 345 -6.06 -0.77 -12.03
CA GLU A 345 -5.52 0.18 -13.01
C GLU A 345 -4.01 0.34 -12.83
N LEU A 346 -3.56 0.61 -11.60
CA LEU A 346 -2.13 0.76 -11.32
C LEU A 346 -1.35 -0.52 -11.67
N LEU A 347 -1.88 -1.67 -11.30
CA LEU A 347 -1.27 -2.97 -11.58
C LEU A 347 -1.10 -3.19 -13.10
N MET A 348 -2.14 -2.89 -13.89
CA MET A 348 -2.08 -2.98 -15.35
C MET A 348 -0.99 -2.06 -15.93
N ARG A 349 -0.90 -0.82 -15.44
CA ARG A 349 0.12 0.15 -15.89
C ARG A 349 1.56 -0.24 -15.53
N VAL A 350 1.80 -0.78 -14.33
CA VAL A 350 3.15 -1.23 -13.95
C VAL A 350 3.56 -2.54 -14.64
N THR A 351 2.57 -3.34 -15.07
CA THR A 351 2.81 -4.59 -15.80
C THR A 351 3.12 -4.32 -17.27
N PHE A 352 2.42 -3.38 -17.90
CA PHE A 352 2.56 -3.04 -19.32
C PHE A 352 3.03 -1.59 -19.51
N PRO A 353 4.25 -1.22 -19.06
CA PRO A 353 4.78 0.11 -19.31
C PRO A 353 5.16 0.28 -20.80
N ALA A 354 5.39 1.52 -21.22
CA ALA A 354 5.96 1.81 -22.54
C ALA A 354 7.27 1.02 -22.77
N PRO A 355 7.62 0.67 -24.03
CA PRO A 355 8.82 -0.12 -24.32
C PRO A 355 10.11 0.45 -23.72
N SER A 356 10.26 1.78 -23.68
CA SER A 356 11.38 2.50 -23.07
C SER A 356 11.43 2.44 -21.54
N GLY A 357 10.29 2.15 -20.89
CA GLY A 357 10.15 2.05 -19.43
C GLY A 357 10.25 0.62 -18.89
N ARG A 358 10.41 -0.39 -19.76
CA ARG A 358 10.56 -1.79 -19.36
C ARG A 358 11.88 -1.98 -18.61
N VAL A 359 11.81 -2.71 -17.49
CA VAL A 359 12.96 -3.08 -16.67
C VAL A 359 12.89 -4.56 -16.31
N LYS A 360 13.94 -5.13 -15.71
CA LYS A 360 13.93 -6.52 -15.23
C LYS A 360 12.75 -6.85 -14.29
N ALA A 361 12.28 -5.86 -13.54
CA ALA A 361 11.12 -6.02 -12.66
C ALA A 361 9.78 -6.17 -13.42
N THR A 362 9.70 -5.74 -14.69
CA THR A 362 8.49 -5.83 -15.51
C THR A 362 8.08 -7.27 -15.76
N GLU A 363 9.03 -8.16 -16.09
CA GLU A 363 8.78 -9.60 -16.27
C GLU A 363 8.18 -10.25 -15.02
N ARG A 364 8.57 -9.77 -13.83
CA ARG A 364 8.04 -10.25 -12.55
C ARG A 364 6.62 -9.78 -12.31
N PHE A 365 6.27 -8.55 -12.71
CA PHE A 365 4.89 -8.09 -12.71
C PHE A 365 4.03 -8.90 -13.68
N GLU A 366 4.52 -9.18 -14.88
CA GLU A 366 3.84 -10.02 -15.87
C GLU A 366 3.57 -11.44 -15.35
N ALA A 367 4.48 -12.01 -14.56
CA ALA A 367 4.29 -13.32 -13.96
C ALA A 367 3.19 -13.36 -12.88
N VAL A 368 3.05 -12.31 -12.07
CA VAL A 368 2.03 -12.24 -11.00
C VAL A 368 0.69 -11.69 -11.48
N TYR A 369 0.69 -10.94 -12.60
CA TYR A 369 -0.47 -10.22 -13.13
C TYR A 369 -1.70 -11.10 -13.36
N PRO A 370 -1.63 -12.29 -14.00
CA PRO A 370 -2.82 -13.08 -14.31
C PRO A 370 -3.65 -13.43 -13.07
N ILE A 371 -2.99 -13.86 -11.98
CA ILE A 371 -3.69 -14.21 -10.74
C ILE A 371 -4.30 -12.96 -10.09
N LEU A 372 -3.58 -11.85 -10.09
CA LEU A 372 -4.07 -10.59 -9.52
C LEU A 372 -5.23 -10.00 -10.33
N LYS A 373 -5.21 -10.12 -11.66
CA LYS A 373 -6.32 -9.80 -12.56
C LYS A 373 -7.54 -10.65 -12.23
N GLU A 374 -7.39 -11.97 -12.11
CA GLU A 374 -8.50 -12.86 -11.73
C GLU A 374 -9.12 -12.44 -10.39
N ILE A 375 -8.30 -12.11 -9.39
CA ILE A 375 -8.77 -11.64 -8.08
C ILE A 375 -9.51 -10.29 -8.19
N ALA A 376 -9.01 -9.35 -9.00
CA ALA A 376 -9.65 -8.06 -9.22
C ALA A 376 -11.04 -8.19 -9.86
N LEU A 377 -11.15 -9.10 -10.82
CA LEU A 377 -12.37 -9.35 -11.61
C LEU A 377 -13.33 -10.34 -10.94
N ALA A 378 -12.94 -10.97 -9.83
CA ALA A 378 -13.78 -11.92 -9.09
C ALA A 378 -15.02 -11.25 -8.49
N GLY A 379 -16.16 -11.94 -8.54
CA GLY A 379 -17.42 -11.49 -7.93
C GLY A 379 -18.65 -12.09 -8.61
N SER A 380 -19.80 -11.98 -7.95
CA SER A 380 -21.07 -12.45 -8.53
C SER A 380 -21.51 -11.54 -9.66
N SER A 381 -21.52 -12.08 -10.88
CA SER A 381 -22.00 -11.39 -12.08
C SER A 381 -23.46 -10.93 -11.91
N GLY A 382 -23.79 -9.75 -12.44
CA GLY A 382 -25.11 -9.13 -12.34
C GLY A 382 -25.45 -8.49 -10.98
N SER A 383 -24.62 -8.64 -9.95
CA SER A 383 -24.86 -7.98 -8.65
C SER A 383 -24.64 -6.45 -8.75
N LYS A 384 -25.40 -5.67 -7.98
CA LYS A 384 -25.29 -4.19 -7.96
C LYS A 384 -23.86 -3.71 -7.66
N ALA A 385 -23.19 -4.36 -6.70
CA ALA A 385 -21.81 -4.05 -6.34
C ALA A 385 -20.83 -4.39 -7.47
N MET A 386 -21.02 -5.52 -8.16
CA MET A 386 -20.21 -5.88 -9.32
C MET A 386 -20.41 -4.88 -10.46
N ASN A 387 -21.67 -4.51 -10.77
CA ASN A 387 -21.98 -3.57 -11.83
C ASN A 387 -21.29 -2.22 -11.65
N GLN A 388 -21.28 -1.69 -10.41
CA GLN A 388 -20.58 -0.44 -10.10
C GLN A 388 -19.06 -0.57 -10.29
N VAL A 389 -18.48 -1.69 -9.89
CA VAL A 389 -17.04 -1.97 -10.03
C VAL A 389 -16.66 -2.11 -11.50
N THR A 390 -17.44 -2.85 -12.27
CA THR A 390 -17.26 -3.02 -13.72
C THR A 390 -17.27 -1.67 -14.43
N GLN A 391 -18.18 -0.77 -14.08
CA GLN A 391 -18.20 0.60 -14.64
C GLN A 391 -16.96 1.42 -14.30
N GLN A 392 -16.42 1.29 -13.08
CA GLN A 392 -15.17 1.96 -12.71
C GLN A 392 -13.98 1.39 -13.49
N ILE A 393 -13.88 0.07 -13.59
CA ILE A 393 -12.83 -0.61 -14.35
C ILE A 393 -12.90 -0.25 -15.83
N LEU A 394 -14.10 -0.22 -16.43
CA LEU A 394 -14.32 0.18 -17.81
C LEU A 394 -13.67 1.54 -18.11
N ASN A 395 -13.91 2.54 -17.27
CA ASN A 395 -13.37 3.89 -17.48
C ASN A 395 -11.83 3.93 -17.45
N SER A 396 -11.22 3.24 -16.49
CA SER A 396 -9.75 3.17 -16.39
C SER A 396 -9.13 2.38 -17.54
N ALA A 397 -9.73 1.25 -17.92
CA ALA A 397 -9.29 0.43 -19.05
C ALA A 397 -9.42 1.19 -20.37
N PHE A 398 -10.51 1.92 -20.58
CA PHE A 398 -10.73 2.67 -21.80
C PHE A 398 -9.69 3.78 -22.01
N LYS A 399 -9.33 4.50 -20.93
CA LYS A 399 -8.25 5.49 -20.98
C LYS A 399 -6.92 4.82 -21.32
N ALA A 400 -6.56 3.76 -20.61
CA ALA A 400 -5.32 3.02 -20.86
C ALA A 400 -5.24 2.45 -22.29
N ALA A 401 -6.38 2.07 -22.89
CA ALA A 401 -6.43 1.59 -24.26
C ALA A 401 -5.96 2.65 -25.28
N GLY A 402 -6.28 3.92 -25.04
CA GLY A 402 -5.96 5.04 -25.94
C GLY A 402 -4.61 5.74 -25.68
N GLU A 403 -3.72 5.18 -24.85
CA GLU A 403 -2.44 5.83 -24.50
C GLU A 403 -1.30 5.56 -25.48
N GLY A 404 -1.54 4.80 -26.55
CA GLY A 404 -0.53 4.51 -27.58
C GLY A 404 0.57 3.54 -27.15
N VAL A 405 0.40 2.82 -26.03
CA VAL A 405 1.34 1.78 -25.56
C VAL A 405 0.83 0.40 -25.98
N PRO A 406 1.47 -0.31 -26.93
CA PRO A 406 0.87 -1.48 -27.58
C PRO A 406 0.39 -2.59 -26.64
N ASP A 407 1.23 -3.03 -25.69
CA ASP A 407 0.88 -4.11 -24.77
C ASP A 407 -0.19 -3.68 -23.75
N LEU A 408 -0.12 -2.44 -23.28
CA LEU A 408 -1.14 -1.85 -22.40
C LEU A 408 -2.47 -1.73 -23.14
N SER A 409 -2.45 -1.25 -24.38
CA SER A 409 -3.64 -1.09 -25.20
C SER A 409 -4.34 -2.41 -25.48
N ARG A 410 -3.55 -3.48 -25.73
CA ARG A 410 -4.08 -4.83 -25.90
C ARG A 410 -4.79 -5.32 -24.64
N GLU A 411 -4.09 -5.32 -23.51
CA GLU A 411 -4.65 -5.79 -22.24
C GLU A 411 -5.85 -4.95 -21.79
N ALA A 412 -5.76 -3.63 -21.90
CA ALA A 412 -6.82 -2.74 -21.50
C ALA A 412 -8.07 -2.91 -22.37
N SER A 413 -7.90 -3.22 -23.67
CA SER A 413 -9.02 -3.56 -24.54
C SER A 413 -9.66 -4.90 -24.17
N ASP A 414 -8.88 -5.92 -23.79
CA ASP A 414 -9.42 -7.19 -23.26
C ASP A 414 -10.28 -6.96 -22.00
N VAL A 415 -9.78 -6.15 -21.07
CA VAL A 415 -10.51 -5.77 -19.85
C VAL A 415 -11.77 -4.98 -20.18
N PHE A 416 -11.71 -4.06 -21.14
CA PHE A 416 -12.85 -3.26 -21.57
C PHE A 416 -13.95 -4.15 -22.18
N ILE A 417 -13.58 -5.05 -23.07
CA ILE A 417 -14.50 -6.02 -23.69
C ILE A 417 -15.13 -6.92 -22.62
N TRP A 418 -14.33 -7.40 -21.66
CA TRP A 418 -14.86 -8.15 -20.51
C TRP A 418 -15.89 -7.32 -19.72
N CYS A 419 -15.68 -6.01 -19.53
CA CYS A 419 -16.64 -5.15 -18.83
C CYS A 419 -17.98 -5.05 -19.57
N LEU A 420 -17.96 -4.94 -20.90
CA LEU A 420 -19.17 -4.97 -21.75
C LEU A 420 -19.94 -6.29 -21.60
N ALA A 421 -19.22 -7.41 -21.46
CA ALA A 421 -19.82 -8.72 -21.18
C ALA A 421 -20.58 -8.76 -19.86
N GLN A 422 -20.00 -8.18 -18.83
CA GLN A 422 -20.50 -8.28 -17.45
C GLN A 422 -21.68 -7.36 -17.17
N ASN A 423 -21.77 -6.21 -17.83
CA ASN A 423 -22.77 -5.20 -17.53
C ASN A 423 -23.24 -4.46 -18.79
N SER A 424 -24.51 -4.59 -19.14
CA SER A 424 -25.10 -3.92 -20.31
C SER A 424 -25.08 -2.39 -20.21
N GLU A 425 -25.01 -1.83 -19.00
CA GLU A 425 -24.88 -0.37 -18.80
C GLU A 425 -23.51 0.16 -19.28
N CYS A 426 -22.50 -0.70 -19.39
CA CYS A 426 -21.19 -0.31 -19.92
C CYS A 426 -21.26 0.12 -21.40
N TYR A 427 -22.22 -0.40 -22.17
CA TYR A 427 -22.48 0.07 -23.54
C TYR A 427 -22.91 1.53 -23.59
N LYS A 428 -23.79 1.96 -22.66
CA LYS A 428 -24.22 3.36 -22.57
C LYS A 428 -23.07 4.27 -22.13
N GLN A 429 -22.20 3.78 -21.25
CA GLN A 429 -20.99 4.53 -20.88
C GLN A 429 -20.04 4.67 -22.06
N TRP A 430 -19.84 3.62 -22.84
CA TRP A 430 -19.05 3.69 -24.07
C TRP A 430 -19.66 4.69 -25.07
N ASP A 431 -20.99 4.67 -25.22
CA ASP A 431 -21.74 5.62 -26.03
C ASP A 431 -21.47 7.09 -25.68
N LEU A 432 -21.43 7.40 -24.38
CA LEU A 432 -21.13 8.75 -23.89
C LEU A 432 -19.66 9.14 -24.11
N LEU A 433 -18.72 8.19 -24.01
CA LEU A 433 -17.29 8.45 -24.06
C LEU A 433 -16.70 8.42 -25.49
N TYR A 434 -17.42 7.86 -26.45
CA TYR A 434 -16.95 7.58 -27.82
C TYR A 434 -16.29 8.77 -28.51
N LEU A 435 -17.01 9.89 -28.68
CA LEU A 435 -16.48 11.06 -29.40
C LEU A 435 -15.29 11.71 -28.70
N GLY A 436 -15.22 11.61 -27.37
CA GLY A 436 -14.10 12.15 -26.58
C GLY A 436 -12.85 11.27 -26.60
N ASN A 437 -12.96 10.01 -27.05
CA ASN A 437 -11.89 9.01 -26.98
C ASN A 437 -11.94 8.12 -28.25
N LEU A 438 -11.88 8.76 -29.41
CA LEU A 438 -11.99 8.06 -30.70
C LEU A 438 -10.88 7.04 -30.90
N GLU A 439 -9.64 7.36 -30.52
CA GLU A 439 -8.49 6.46 -30.64
C GLU A 439 -8.69 5.16 -29.84
N ALA A 440 -9.06 5.27 -28.55
CA ALA A 440 -9.38 4.13 -27.72
C ALA A 440 -10.56 3.32 -28.30
N SER A 441 -11.58 4.00 -28.83
CA SER A 441 -12.74 3.34 -29.46
C SER A 441 -12.35 2.55 -30.71
N VAL A 442 -11.50 3.11 -31.56
CA VAL A 442 -10.98 2.44 -32.76
C VAL A 442 -10.21 1.17 -32.39
N ILE A 443 -9.38 1.22 -31.35
CA ILE A 443 -8.61 0.06 -30.87
C ILE A 443 -9.58 -1.04 -30.41
N VAL A 444 -10.57 -0.71 -29.59
CA VAL A 444 -11.57 -1.68 -29.11
C VAL A 444 -12.41 -2.24 -30.26
N LEU A 445 -12.90 -1.39 -31.17
CA LEU A 445 -13.69 -1.82 -32.33
C LEU A 445 -12.90 -2.73 -33.26
N ARG A 446 -11.62 -2.41 -33.51
CA ARG A 446 -10.73 -3.26 -34.30
C ARG A 446 -10.58 -4.63 -33.66
N LYS A 447 -10.30 -4.68 -32.36
CA LYS A 447 -10.18 -5.94 -31.63
C LYS A 447 -11.48 -6.76 -31.65
N LEU A 448 -12.63 -6.12 -31.46
CA LEU A 448 -13.93 -6.78 -31.59
C LEU A 448 -14.16 -7.34 -33.00
N SER A 449 -13.71 -6.63 -34.04
CA SER A 449 -13.79 -7.08 -35.43
C SER A 449 -12.86 -8.28 -35.70
N ASP A 450 -11.62 -8.22 -35.21
CA ASP A 450 -10.61 -9.25 -35.46
C ASP A 450 -10.91 -10.54 -34.69
N GLU A 451 -11.45 -10.43 -33.47
CA GLU A 451 -11.72 -11.55 -32.56
C GLU A 451 -13.22 -11.88 -32.45
N TRP A 452 -14.02 -11.46 -33.45
CA TRP A 452 -15.48 -11.56 -33.40
C TRP A 452 -16.00 -12.97 -33.11
N ASN A 453 -15.39 -13.98 -33.73
CA ASN A 453 -15.79 -15.38 -33.55
C ASN A 453 -15.62 -15.88 -32.11
N GLU A 454 -14.62 -15.36 -31.38
CA GLU A 454 -14.46 -15.69 -29.96
C GLU A 454 -15.40 -14.88 -29.08
N TYR A 455 -15.66 -13.64 -29.48
CA TYR A 455 -16.54 -12.72 -28.75
C TYR A 455 -18.00 -13.18 -28.78
N SER A 456 -18.53 -13.51 -29.96
CA SER A 456 -19.94 -13.83 -30.18
C SER A 456 -20.40 -15.05 -29.37
N VAL A 457 -19.53 -16.03 -29.15
CA VAL A 457 -19.82 -17.23 -28.35
C VAL A 457 -19.88 -16.92 -26.85
N LYS A 458 -19.11 -15.93 -26.38
CA LYS A 458 -18.89 -15.65 -24.95
C LYS A 458 -19.84 -14.58 -24.38
N HIS A 459 -20.62 -13.86 -25.22
CA HIS A 459 -21.31 -12.64 -24.81
C HIS A 459 -22.83 -12.67 -25.07
N PRO A 460 -23.68 -12.47 -24.04
CA PRO A 460 -25.14 -12.50 -24.19
C PRO A 460 -25.77 -11.18 -24.68
N ASN A 461 -25.03 -10.06 -24.72
CA ASN A 461 -25.58 -8.70 -24.90
C ASN A 461 -25.41 -8.14 -26.33
N LEU A 462 -25.64 -8.95 -27.36
CA LEU A 462 -25.45 -8.54 -28.76
C LEU A 462 -26.38 -7.38 -29.18
N ASP A 463 -27.59 -7.32 -28.62
CA ASP A 463 -28.54 -6.24 -28.90
C ASP A 463 -28.03 -4.87 -28.42
N SER A 464 -27.46 -4.81 -27.21
CA SER A 464 -26.89 -3.57 -26.67
C SER A 464 -25.67 -3.10 -27.48
N LEU A 465 -24.85 -4.03 -27.96
CA LEU A 465 -23.76 -3.72 -28.87
C LEU A 465 -24.29 -3.14 -30.18
N ARG A 466 -25.30 -3.78 -30.78
CA ARG A 466 -25.91 -3.34 -32.04
C ARG A 466 -26.48 -1.92 -31.93
N GLU A 467 -27.18 -1.60 -30.84
CA GLU A 467 -27.71 -0.25 -30.60
C GLU A 467 -26.59 0.79 -30.44
N THR A 468 -25.53 0.43 -29.73
CA THR A 468 -24.37 1.31 -29.51
C THR A 468 -23.66 1.62 -30.83
N LEU A 469 -23.44 0.61 -31.68
CA LEU A 469 -22.83 0.80 -33.00
C LEU A 469 -23.69 1.70 -33.91
N LYS A 470 -25.02 1.57 -33.87
CA LYS A 470 -25.92 2.50 -34.59
C LYS A 470 -25.74 3.93 -34.11
N SER A 471 -25.66 4.13 -32.79
CA SER A 471 -25.40 5.44 -32.19
C SER A 471 -24.04 6.01 -32.62
N PHE A 472 -22.98 5.19 -32.65
CA PHE A 472 -21.66 5.60 -33.14
C PHE A 472 -21.71 6.07 -34.59
N MET A 473 -22.38 5.33 -35.47
CA MET A 473 -22.54 5.72 -36.87
C MET A 473 -23.23 7.09 -36.97
N GLN A 474 -24.32 7.31 -36.24
CA GLN A 474 -25.04 8.58 -36.23
C GLN A 474 -24.16 9.73 -35.71
N LYS A 475 -23.54 9.54 -34.54
CA LYS A 475 -22.67 10.54 -33.90
C LYS A 475 -21.48 10.91 -34.78
N TYR A 476 -20.86 9.93 -35.43
CA TYR A 476 -19.72 10.15 -36.29
C TYR A 476 -20.10 10.88 -37.58
N SER A 477 -21.24 10.54 -38.20
CA SER A 477 -21.77 11.29 -39.34
C SER A 477 -22.09 12.74 -38.99
N THR A 478 -22.69 13.00 -37.83
CA THR A 478 -22.90 14.36 -37.32
C THR A 478 -21.58 15.06 -37.05
N TYR A 479 -20.61 14.41 -36.40
CA TYR A 479 -19.30 14.99 -36.11
C TYR A 479 -18.56 15.44 -37.39
N GLN A 480 -18.60 14.65 -38.45
CA GLN A 480 -18.02 15.00 -39.75
C GLN A 480 -18.69 16.21 -40.42
N LEU A 481 -20.00 16.39 -40.24
CA LEU A 481 -20.74 17.53 -40.80
C LEU A 481 -20.37 18.87 -40.16
N TYR A 482 -19.85 18.87 -38.93
CA TYR A 482 -19.59 20.10 -38.15
C TYR A 482 -18.09 20.39 -37.90
N LYS A 483 -17.16 19.53 -38.35
CA LYS A 483 -15.71 19.79 -38.24
C LYS A 483 -15.23 20.65 -39.43
N PRO A 484 -14.52 21.79 -39.21
CA PRO A 484 -13.98 22.61 -40.30
C PRO A 484 -13.03 21.82 -41.21
N ILE A 485 -13.15 22.03 -42.52
CA ILE A 485 -12.57 21.26 -43.64
C ILE A 485 -11.02 21.24 -43.72
N LEU A 486 -10.27 21.70 -42.71
CA LEU A 486 -8.81 21.90 -42.82
C LEU A 486 -7.91 20.78 -42.28
N GLU A 487 -8.45 19.64 -41.83
CA GLU A 487 -7.64 18.48 -41.40
C GLU A 487 -8.18 17.16 -41.96
N ILE A 488 -8.43 17.09 -43.27
CA ILE A 488 -8.77 15.81 -43.93
C ILE A 488 -7.46 15.08 -44.24
N GLY A 489 -6.92 14.39 -43.23
CA GLY A 489 -5.91 13.34 -43.39
C GLY A 489 -6.56 11.95 -43.39
N GLU A 490 -5.90 10.97 -44.02
CA GLU A 490 -6.40 9.60 -44.26
C GLU A 490 -6.79 8.80 -42.99
N ASP A 491 -6.43 9.25 -41.78
CA ASP A 491 -6.71 8.59 -40.50
C ASP A 491 -8.19 8.65 -40.05
N HIS A 492 -9.07 9.34 -40.79
CA HIS A 492 -10.49 9.54 -40.42
C HIS A 492 -11.47 8.56 -41.07
N GLN A 493 -11.04 7.66 -41.98
CA GLN A 493 -11.93 6.64 -42.56
C GLN A 493 -12.12 5.42 -41.63
N GLN A 494 -11.19 5.22 -40.70
CA GLN A 494 -11.05 3.99 -39.94
C GLN A 494 -12.16 3.74 -38.88
N PRO A 495 -12.64 4.73 -38.11
CA PRO A 495 -13.69 4.50 -37.10
C PRO A 495 -15.01 4.03 -37.72
N MET A 496 -15.42 4.66 -38.82
CA MET A 496 -16.69 4.32 -39.50
C MET A 496 -16.62 2.92 -40.13
N ALA A 497 -15.51 2.60 -40.83
CA ALA A 497 -15.31 1.29 -41.44
C ALA A 497 -15.33 0.15 -40.42
N LEU A 498 -14.64 0.32 -39.28
CA LEU A 498 -14.63 -0.68 -38.20
C LEU A 498 -16.00 -0.82 -37.52
N THR A 499 -16.69 0.29 -37.27
CA THR A 499 -18.05 0.26 -36.69
C THR A 499 -18.99 -0.53 -37.61
N SER A 500 -18.94 -0.29 -38.92
CA SER A 500 -19.73 -1.02 -39.91
C SER A 500 -19.33 -2.50 -40.01
N ALA A 501 -18.04 -2.83 -39.94
CA ALA A 501 -17.56 -4.21 -39.97
C ALA A 501 -18.09 -5.03 -38.78
N VAL A 502 -18.00 -4.49 -37.55
CA VAL A 502 -18.55 -5.16 -36.36
C VAL A 502 -20.08 -5.24 -36.44
N TYR A 503 -20.75 -4.18 -36.90
CA TYR A 503 -22.21 -4.17 -37.04
C TYR A 503 -22.70 -5.25 -38.01
N GLN A 504 -22.01 -5.42 -39.14
CA GLN A 504 -22.34 -6.44 -40.13
C GLN A 504 -22.10 -7.85 -39.58
N SER A 505 -21.01 -8.03 -38.81
CA SER A 505 -20.68 -9.31 -38.18
C SER A 505 -21.71 -9.77 -37.12
N ILE A 506 -22.53 -8.86 -36.58
CA ILE A 506 -23.67 -9.19 -35.70
C ILE A 506 -24.87 -9.71 -36.51
N ALA A 507 -25.01 -9.31 -37.77
CA ALA A 507 -26.15 -9.66 -38.61
C ALA A 507 -26.00 -11.03 -39.29
N ASP A 508 -24.76 -11.48 -39.48
CA ASP A 508 -24.37 -12.79 -39.99
C ASP A 508 -24.21 -13.79 -38.83
#